data_AF-A0AAV8VK17-F1
#
_entry.id   AF-A0AAV8VK17-F1
#
_cell.length_a   1.000
_cell.length_b   1.000
_cell.length_c   1.000
_cell.angle_alpha   90.00
_cell.angle_beta   90.00
_cell.angle_gamma   90.00
#
_symmetry.space_group_name_H-M   'P 1'
#
loop_
_entity.id
_entity.type
_entity.pdbx_description
1 polymer ?
#
loop_
_entity_poly.entity_id
_entity_poly.type
_entity_poly.pdbx_seq_one_letter_code
_entity_poly.pdbx_strand_id
1 'polypeptide(L)'
;MAVEKNQVDETGAVWTTVYLDGGWSHRSYGHNYNAASGTAVIIGKLTGKLLYLGVRNKYCSICARATNRRDFAQAHLCFKNWTGSSGAMESDIVVEGFKASMDMHKLKYLKFIADGDSSVFAKIRQEVPYGNMVHKIECKNHVIKNYGSALYKIKKDTAELENIAQRCIYLNAHGTTDNLKKDLANGPNHVFGII
;
A
#
# COMPACT_ATOMS: atom_id res chain seq x y z
N MET A 1 15.20 20.22 3.28
CA MET A 1 15.05 18.99 2.46
C MET A 1 13.85 19.00 1.49
N ALA A 2 12.58 19.00 1.94
CA ALA A 2 11.44 19.09 1.01
C ALA A 2 11.40 20.44 0.27
N VAL A 3 11.67 21.53 1.00
CA VAL A 3 11.82 22.88 0.44
C VAL A 3 12.97 22.96 -0.57
N GLU A 4 14.13 22.37 -0.25
CA GLU A 4 15.30 22.30 -1.15
C GLU A 4 15.03 21.50 -2.44
N LYS A 5 14.04 20.60 -2.42
CA LYS A 5 13.60 19.83 -3.59
C LYS A 5 12.39 20.46 -4.29
N ASN A 6 12.03 21.70 -3.95
CA ASN A 6 10.84 22.41 -4.44
C ASN A 6 9.55 21.59 -4.26
N GLN A 7 9.46 20.79 -3.19
CA GLN A 7 8.27 20.01 -2.85
C GLN A 7 7.38 20.82 -1.90
N VAL A 8 6.90 21.94 -2.42
CA VAL A 8 5.96 22.83 -1.75
C VAL A 8 4.71 22.88 -2.62
N ASP A 9 3.54 22.72 -2.02
CA ASP A 9 2.28 22.85 -2.74
C ASP A 9 1.87 24.33 -2.89
N GLU A 10 0.79 24.58 -3.64
CA GLU A 10 0.24 25.92 -3.88
C GLU A 10 -0.15 26.66 -2.60
N THR A 11 -0.35 25.93 -1.49
CA THR A 11 -0.69 26.48 -0.17
C THR A 11 0.54 26.78 0.69
N GLY A 12 1.75 26.54 0.18
CA GLY A 12 3.00 26.71 0.93
C GLY A 12 3.34 25.52 1.86
N ALA A 13 2.53 24.45 1.84
CA ALA A 13 2.78 23.28 2.67
C ALA A 13 3.81 22.35 2.01
N VAL A 14 4.75 21.86 2.79
CA VAL A 14 5.74 20.89 2.33
C VAL A 14 5.09 19.53 2.12
N TRP A 15 5.53 18.81 1.10
CA TRP A 15 5.08 17.45 0.84
C TRP A 15 6.24 16.52 0.54
N THR A 16 6.01 15.20 0.68
CA THR A 16 6.97 14.18 0.27
C THR A 16 6.28 13.02 -0.44
N THR A 17 7.09 12.23 -1.16
CA THR A 17 6.71 10.87 -1.56
C THR A 17 6.97 9.90 -0.42
N VAL A 18 6.07 8.95 -0.21
CA VAL A 18 6.21 7.90 0.80
C VAL A 18 6.12 6.51 0.18
N TYR A 19 6.68 5.55 0.89
CA TYR A 19 6.52 4.13 0.68
C TYR A 19 5.51 3.61 1.69
N LEU A 20 4.57 2.80 1.25
CA LEU A 20 3.63 2.10 2.12
C LEU A 20 3.85 0.61 2.00
N ASP A 21 3.83 -0.08 3.13
CA ASP A 21 3.82 -1.52 3.16
C ASP A 21 3.10 -2.04 4.40
N GLY A 22 2.50 -3.22 4.25
CA GLY A 22 1.70 -3.89 5.26
C GLY A 22 2.11 -5.35 5.44
N GLY A 23 2.14 -5.80 6.69
CA GLY A 23 2.41 -7.18 7.06
C GLY A 23 1.32 -7.75 7.96
N TRP A 24 1.06 -9.04 7.83
CA TRP A 24 0.10 -9.77 8.67
C TRP A 24 0.79 -10.91 9.42
N SER A 25 0.37 -11.15 10.66
CA SER A 25 0.93 -12.19 11.51
C SER A 25 0.65 -13.61 11.01
N HIS A 26 -0.33 -13.78 10.12
CA HIS A 26 -0.63 -15.04 9.47
C HIS A 26 -1.03 -14.79 8.02
N ARG A 27 -0.16 -15.21 7.09
CA ARG A 27 -0.39 -15.20 5.65
C ARG A 27 -0.26 -16.63 5.15
N SER A 28 -1.37 -17.29 4.82
CA SER A 28 -1.31 -18.38 3.84
C SER A 28 -1.56 -17.75 2.48
N TYR A 29 -0.65 -17.98 1.53
CA TYR A 29 -0.82 -17.55 0.14
C TYR A 29 -2.17 -18.08 -0.38
N GLY A 30 -3.11 -17.18 -0.65
CA GLY A 30 -4.34 -17.46 -1.42
C GLY A 30 -5.56 -17.99 -0.67
N HIS A 31 -5.49 -18.38 0.61
CA HIS A 31 -6.59 -19.16 1.22
C HIS A 31 -7.11 -18.75 2.60
N ASN A 32 -6.41 -17.94 3.42
CA ASN A 32 -6.96 -17.45 4.70
C ASN A 32 -6.67 -15.98 4.98
N TYR A 33 -7.71 -15.14 4.91
CA TYR A 33 -7.69 -13.71 5.24
C TYR A 33 -8.04 -13.43 6.71
N ASN A 34 -7.61 -14.29 7.64
CA ASN A 34 -8.01 -14.23 9.06
C ASN A 34 -6.84 -13.98 10.02
N ALA A 35 -5.87 -13.14 9.63
CA ALA A 35 -4.81 -12.75 10.53
C ALA A 35 -5.36 -12.05 11.79
N ALA A 36 -4.84 -12.46 12.94
CA ALA A 36 -5.17 -11.88 14.23
C ALA A 36 -4.56 -10.48 14.39
N SER A 37 -3.40 -10.25 13.78
CA SER A 37 -2.71 -8.96 13.81
C SER A 37 -2.22 -8.55 12.43
N GLY A 38 -2.24 -7.25 12.19
CA GLY A 38 -1.68 -6.60 11.02
C GLY A 38 -0.90 -5.35 11.43
N THR A 39 0.14 -5.05 10.68
CA THR A 39 1.03 -3.91 10.88
C THR A 39 1.18 -3.22 9.55
N ALA A 40 1.25 -1.89 9.55
CA ALA A 40 1.61 -1.14 8.35
C ALA A 40 2.53 0.01 8.69
N VAL A 41 3.38 0.36 7.73
CA VAL A 41 4.40 1.39 7.86
C VAL A 41 4.30 2.42 6.75
N ILE A 42 4.64 3.65 7.09
CA ILE A 42 4.86 4.74 6.15
C ILE A 42 6.32 5.15 6.25
N ILE A 43 7.05 5.06 5.14
CA ILE A 43 8.48 5.38 5.09
C ILE A 43 8.71 6.51 4.10
N GLY A 44 9.46 7.54 4.49
CA GLY A 44 9.78 8.66 3.60
C GLY A 44 10.69 8.21 2.46
N LYS A 45 10.29 8.41 1.20
CA LYS A 45 11.09 7.98 0.03
C LYS A 45 12.46 8.67 -0.01
N LEU A 46 12.51 9.94 0.35
CA LEU A 46 13.73 10.74 0.30
C LEU A 46 14.73 10.39 1.41
N THR A 47 14.23 10.06 2.60
CA THR A 47 15.06 9.89 3.79
C THR A 47 15.27 8.44 4.19
N GLY A 48 14.43 7.52 3.70
CA GLY A 48 14.36 6.15 4.19
C GLY A 48 13.87 6.03 5.64
N LYS A 49 13.43 7.12 6.26
CA LYS A 49 13.03 7.14 7.67
C LYS A 49 11.58 6.68 7.83
N LEU A 50 11.34 5.96 8.92
CA LEU A 50 9.99 5.61 9.38
C LEU A 50 9.25 6.89 9.79
N LEU A 51 8.15 7.19 9.10
CA LEU A 51 7.27 8.32 9.38
C LEU A 51 6.06 7.90 10.21
N TYR A 52 5.60 6.66 10.05
CA TYR A 52 4.50 6.10 10.80
C TYR A 52 4.58 4.58 10.89
N LEU A 53 4.17 4.03 12.03
CA LEU A 53 3.99 2.60 12.27
C LEU A 53 2.70 2.45 13.07
N GLY A 54 1.76 1.66 12.55
CA GLY A 54 0.57 1.28 13.29
C GLY A 54 0.39 -0.23 13.34
N VAL A 55 -0.29 -0.68 14.40
CA VAL A 55 -0.60 -2.08 14.63
C VAL A 55 -2.10 -2.21 14.91
N ARG A 56 -2.74 -3.17 14.25
CA ARG A 56 -4.12 -3.58 14.48
C ARG A 56 -4.16 -5.01 14.95
N ASN A 57 -4.85 -5.26 16.06
CA ASN A 57 -4.90 -6.57 16.70
C ASN A 57 -6.33 -6.91 17.11
N LYS A 58 -6.78 -8.11 16.71
CA LYS A 58 -8.09 -8.69 17.03
C LYS A 58 -8.05 -9.61 18.25
N TYR A 59 -6.86 -10.03 18.66
CA TYR A 59 -6.66 -11.08 19.64
C TYR A 59 -5.88 -10.58 20.87
N CYS A 60 -6.45 -10.86 22.03
CA CYS A 60 -5.74 -10.76 23.30
C CYS A 60 -5.90 -12.10 24.02
N SER A 61 -4.78 -12.71 24.43
CA SER A 61 -4.77 -14.02 25.09
C SER A 61 -5.47 -13.98 26.45
N ILE A 62 -5.33 -12.87 27.21
CA ILE A 62 -5.98 -12.69 28.50
C ILE A 62 -7.50 -12.61 28.31
N CYS A 63 -7.98 -11.79 27.36
CA CYS A 63 -9.40 -11.73 27.03
C CYS A 63 -9.94 -13.07 26.54
N ALA A 64 -9.24 -13.74 25.63
CA ALA A 64 -9.69 -15.02 25.06
C ALA A 64 -9.82 -16.11 26.12
N ARG A 65 -8.87 -16.18 27.08
CA ARG A 65 -8.94 -17.12 28.19
C ARG A 65 -10.12 -16.84 29.12
N ALA A 66 -10.39 -15.58 29.43
CA ALA A 66 -11.53 -15.19 30.26
C ALA A 66 -12.86 -15.55 29.58
N THR A 67 -13.01 -15.24 28.28
CA THR A 67 -14.18 -15.63 27.50
C THR A 67 -14.39 -17.14 27.47
N ASN A 68 -13.31 -17.93 27.27
CA ASN A 68 -13.40 -19.40 27.28
C ASN A 68 -13.82 -19.96 28.64
N ARG A 69 -13.47 -19.29 29.74
CA ARG A 69 -13.88 -19.65 31.10
C ARG A 69 -15.25 -19.08 31.50
N ARG A 70 -15.91 -18.31 30.61
CA ARG A 70 -17.14 -17.55 30.90
C ARG A 70 -16.98 -16.61 32.09
N ASP A 71 -15.79 -16.01 32.21
CA ASP A 71 -15.39 -15.13 33.30
C ASP A 71 -14.97 -13.75 32.75
N PHE A 72 -14.82 -12.79 33.65
CA PHE A 72 -14.32 -11.46 33.33
C PHE A 72 -12.80 -11.48 33.15
N ALA A 73 -12.31 -10.72 32.17
CA ALA A 73 -10.88 -10.56 31.98
C ALA A 73 -10.28 -9.79 33.16
N GLN A 74 -9.24 -10.34 33.78
CA GLN A 74 -8.45 -9.61 34.77
C GLN A 74 -7.95 -8.28 34.17
N ALA A 75 -7.80 -7.26 35.01
CA ALA A 75 -7.27 -5.97 34.58
C ALA A 75 -5.88 -6.14 33.94
N HIS A 76 -5.73 -5.67 32.70
CA HIS A 76 -4.49 -5.77 31.94
C HIS A 76 -4.44 -4.69 30.85
N LEU A 77 -3.24 -4.43 30.33
CA LEU A 77 -3.05 -3.60 29.16
C LEU A 77 -3.46 -4.38 27.90
N CYS A 78 -4.69 -4.15 27.43
CA CYS A 78 -5.24 -4.83 26.27
C CYS A 78 -4.86 -4.10 24.97
N PHE A 79 -4.12 -4.78 24.09
CA PHE A 79 -3.78 -4.25 22.77
C PHE A 79 -4.79 -4.63 21.68
N LYS A 80 -5.93 -5.23 22.04
CA LYS A 80 -7.00 -5.53 21.09
C LYS A 80 -7.70 -4.21 20.70
N ASN A 81 -7.45 -3.76 19.48
CA ASN A 81 -7.92 -2.47 18.97
C ASN A 81 -8.58 -2.58 17.59
N TRP A 82 -8.86 -3.80 17.11
CA TRP A 82 -9.43 -4.03 15.79
C TRP A 82 -10.54 -5.08 15.80
N THR A 83 -11.64 -4.77 15.12
CA THR A 83 -12.81 -5.65 14.97
C THR A 83 -13.15 -5.95 13.50
N GLY A 84 -12.50 -5.26 12.56
CA GLY A 84 -12.73 -5.42 11.12
C GLY A 84 -12.04 -6.64 10.49
N SER A 85 -12.13 -6.73 9.16
CA SER A 85 -11.43 -7.77 8.38
C SER A 85 -9.91 -7.58 8.46
N SER A 86 -9.15 -8.65 8.18
CA SER A 86 -7.68 -8.56 8.22
C SER A 86 -7.14 -7.67 7.10
N GLY A 87 -7.70 -7.78 5.89
CA GLY A 87 -7.28 -6.95 4.75
C GLY A 87 -7.51 -5.45 4.99
N ALA A 88 -8.52 -5.09 5.78
CA ALA A 88 -8.79 -3.68 6.09
C ALA A 88 -7.83 -3.05 7.11
N MET A 89 -7.00 -3.85 7.81
CA MET A 89 -6.06 -3.35 8.82
C MET A 89 -5.01 -2.41 8.22
N GLU A 90 -4.41 -2.80 7.09
CA GLU A 90 -3.38 -1.97 6.45
C GLU A 90 -3.97 -0.64 6.02
N SER A 91 -5.11 -0.66 5.33
CA SER A 91 -5.80 0.56 4.90
C SER A 91 -6.10 1.49 6.06
N ASP A 92 -6.59 0.96 7.18
CA ASP A 92 -6.93 1.75 8.36
C ASP A 92 -5.70 2.40 9.00
N ILE A 93 -4.62 1.63 9.16
CA ILE A 93 -3.34 2.14 9.68
C ILE A 93 -2.76 3.24 8.77
N VAL A 94 -2.79 3.02 7.46
CA VAL A 94 -2.29 3.99 6.49
C VAL A 94 -3.10 5.28 6.56
N VAL A 95 -4.43 5.21 6.56
CA VAL A 95 -5.30 6.39 6.65
C VAL A 95 -5.05 7.15 7.95
N GLU A 96 -4.90 6.46 9.08
CA GLU A 96 -4.51 7.07 10.36
C GLU A 96 -3.18 7.82 10.24
N GLY A 97 -2.15 7.19 9.66
CA GLY A 97 -0.84 7.81 9.45
C GLY A 97 -0.87 9.01 8.50
N PHE A 98 -1.72 8.99 7.48
CA PHE A 98 -1.93 10.14 6.59
C PHE A 98 -2.64 11.30 7.31
N LYS A 99 -3.66 11.01 8.13
CA LYS A 99 -4.34 12.03 8.95
C LYS A 99 -3.38 12.67 9.95
N ALA A 100 -2.52 11.88 10.59
CA ALA A 100 -1.56 12.35 11.59
C ALA A 100 -0.34 13.08 11.00
N SER A 101 -0.11 12.99 9.69
CA SER A 101 1.10 13.50 9.02
C SER A 101 1.39 14.98 9.29
N MET A 102 0.36 15.83 9.24
CA MET A 102 0.47 17.27 9.46
C MET A 102 0.73 17.61 10.93
N ASP A 103 0.18 16.84 11.85
CA ASP A 103 0.37 17.08 13.28
C ASP A 103 1.75 16.62 13.73
N MET A 104 2.17 15.42 13.31
CA MET A 104 3.44 14.82 13.70
C MET A 104 4.64 15.46 12.99
N HIS A 105 4.53 15.73 11.69
CA HIS A 105 5.68 16.05 10.84
C HIS A 105 5.54 17.36 10.06
N LYS A 106 4.38 18.02 10.13
CA LYS A 106 4.05 19.23 9.34
C LYS A 106 4.27 18.99 7.83
N LEU A 107 3.96 17.77 7.36
CA LEU A 107 4.30 17.28 6.03
C LEU A 107 3.12 16.56 5.41
N LYS A 108 2.75 16.91 4.17
CA LYS A 108 1.73 16.18 3.40
C LYS A 108 2.35 15.00 2.65
N TYR A 109 1.62 13.89 2.58
CA TYR A 109 2.00 12.73 1.76
C TYR A 109 1.23 12.76 0.43
N LEU A 110 1.75 13.47 -0.58
CA LEU A 110 1.03 13.65 -1.85
C LEU A 110 1.27 12.53 -2.87
N LYS A 111 2.33 11.74 -2.70
CA LYS A 111 2.62 10.60 -3.57
C LYS A 111 2.94 9.41 -2.69
N PHE A 112 2.40 8.25 -3.01
CA PHE A 112 2.82 7.01 -2.36
C PHE A 112 3.10 5.90 -3.35
N ILE A 113 4.07 5.06 -2.98
CA ILE A 113 4.43 3.84 -3.70
C ILE A 113 4.03 2.67 -2.82
N ALA A 114 3.15 1.82 -3.32
CA ALA A 114 2.63 0.66 -2.60
C ALA A 114 2.28 -0.45 -3.57
N ASP A 115 1.94 -1.60 -3.02
CA ASP A 115 1.36 -2.70 -3.77
C ASP A 115 -0.02 -2.33 -4.33
N GLY A 116 -0.44 -3.08 -5.35
CA GLY A 116 -1.61 -2.82 -6.19
C GLY A 116 -2.97 -2.80 -5.50
N ASP A 117 -3.06 -2.73 -4.16
CA ASP A 117 -4.34 -2.65 -3.46
C ASP A 117 -5.03 -1.30 -3.75
N SER A 118 -6.22 -1.37 -4.33
CA SER A 118 -7.04 -0.21 -4.69
C SER A 118 -7.82 0.34 -3.50
N SER A 119 -8.02 -0.46 -2.45
CA SER A 119 -8.85 -0.11 -1.30
C SER A 119 -8.24 0.98 -0.41
N VAL A 120 -6.91 0.93 -0.20
CA VAL A 120 -6.15 1.95 0.54
C VAL A 120 -6.31 3.33 -0.11
N PHE A 121 -6.16 3.38 -1.43
CA PHE A 121 -6.20 4.65 -2.17
C PHE A 121 -7.57 5.31 -2.11
N ALA A 122 -8.64 4.53 -2.27
CA ALA A 122 -10.00 5.02 -2.18
C ALA A 122 -10.28 5.63 -0.80
N LYS A 123 -9.86 4.95 0.28
CA LYS A 123 -10.03 5.45 1.65
C LYS A 123 -9.23 6.71 1.93
N ILE A 124 -7.99 6.80 1.44
CA ILE A 124 -7.19 8.05 1.56
C ILE A 124 -7.94 9.22 0.94
N ARG A 125 -8.50 9.06 -0.27
CA ARG A 125 -9.27 10.12 -0.94
C ARG A 125 -10.51 10.54 -0.18
N GLN A 126 -11.20 9.60 0.45
CA GLN A 126 -12.45 9.85 1.16
C GLN A 126 -12.23 10.46 2.55
N GLU A 127 -11.19 10.03 3.26
CA GLU A 127 -11.06 10.30 4.70
C GLU A 127 -9.93 11.27 5.06
N VAL A 128 -8.93 11.47 4.20
CA VAL A 128 -7.80 12.36 4.48
C VAL A 128 -8.12 13.75 3.93
N PRO A 129 -7.94 14.85 4.69
CA PRO A 129 -8.30 16.20 4.24
C PRO A 129 -7.68 16.63 2.90
N TYR A 130 -6.44 16.21 2.65
CA TYR A 130 -5.74 16.46 1.38
C TYR A 130 -5.76 15.24 0.43
N GLY A 131 -6.63 14.25 0.69
CA GLY A 131 -6.67 12.96 0.01
C GLY A 131 -6.88 13.06 -1.51
N ASN A 132 -7.66 14.04 -1.97
CA ASN A 132 -7.91 14.29 -3.40
C ASN A 132 -6.63 14.69 -4.17
N MET A 133 -5.62 15.21 -3.48
CA MET A 133 -4.33 15.58 -4.06
C MET A 133 -3.34 14.42 -4.08
N VAL A 134 -3.70 13.26 -3.49
CA VAL A 134 -2.81 12.12 -3.37
C VAL A 134 -2.78 11.33 -4.68
N HIS A 135 -1.57 10.98 -5.13
CA HIS A 135 -1.32 10.14 -6.28
C HIS A 135 -0.70 8.80 -5.86
N LYS A 136 -1.33 7.72 -6.30
CA LYS A 136 -0.77 6.37 -6.21
C LYS A 136 0.25 6.15 -7.33
N ILE A 137 1.39 5.55 -6.99
CA ILE A 137 2.40 5.07 -7.93
C ILE A 137 2.56 3.57 -7.69
N GLU A 138 2.36 2.76 -8.72
CA GLU A 138 2.56 1.32 -8.65
C GLU A 138 4.06 0.99 -8.58
N CYS A 139 4.45 0.01 -7.76
CA CYS A 139 5.83 -0.44 -7.70
C CYS A 139 6.17 -1.33 -8.90
N LYS A 140 7.44 -1.33 -9.32
CA LYS A 140 7.93 -2.07 -10.50
C LYS A 140 7.49 -3.53 -10.53
N ASN A 141 7.66 -4.23 -9.41
CA ASN A 141 7.33 -5.66 -9.29
C ASN A 141 5.84 -5.89 -9.56
N HIS A 142 4.97 -5.00 -9.04
CA HIS A 142 3.54 -5.09 -9.23
C HIS A 142 3.10 -4.67 -10.63
N VAL A 143 3.72 -3.65 -11.21
CA VAL A 143 3.49 -3.29 -12.62
C VAL A 143 3.78 -4.49 -13.52
N ILE A 144 4.94 -5.13 -13.37
CA ILE A 144 5.34 -6.30 -14.18
C ILE A 144 4.35 -7.46 -13.99
N LYS A 145 3.97 -7.77 -12.75
CA LYS A 145 3.03 -8.85 -12.44
C LYS A 145 1.64 -8.60 -13.02
N ASN A 146 1.14 -7.37 -12.92
CA ASN A 146 -0.16 -6.97 -13.45
C ASN A 146 -0.16 -7.01 -14.97
N TYR A 147 0.90 -6.51 -15.61
CA TYR A 147 1.08 -6.58 -17.06
C TYR A 147 1.12 -8.04 -17.53
N GLY A 148 1.93 -8.88 -16.88
CA GLY A 148 2.01 -10.31 -17.20
C GLY A 148 0.66 -11.01 -17.07
N SER A 149 -0.06 -10.78 -15.98
CA SER A 149 -1.38 -11.38 -15.74
C SER A 149 -2.42 -10.96 -16.79
N ALA A 150 -2.42 -9.69 -17.17
CA ALA A 150 -3.28 -9.18 -18.25
C ALA A 150 -2.96 -9.84 -19.60
N LEU A 151 -1.67 -9.97 -19.94
CA LEU A 151 -1.22 -10.63 -21.16
C LEU A 151 -1.61 -12.11 -21.20
N TYR A 152 -1.43 -12.85 -20.11
CA TYR A 152 -1.85 -14.25 -20.03
C TYR A 152 -3.36 -14.42 -20.19
N LYS A 153 -4.15 -13.49 -19.64
CA LYS A 153 -5.61 -13.50 -19.80
C LYS A 153 -6.01 -13.29 -21.26
N ILE A 154 -5.41 -12.29 -21.92
CA ILE A 154 -5.64 -12.04 -23.35
C ILE A 154 -5.29 -13.26 -24.21
N LYS A 155 -4.15 -13.93 -23.91
CA LYS A 155 -3.77 -15.17 -24.60
C LYS A 155 -4.78 -16.30 -24.42
N LYS A 156 -5.39 -16.43 -23.23
CA LYS A 156 -6.32 -17.51 -22.92
C LYS A 156 -7.69 -17.30 -23.56
N ASP A 157 -8.13 -16.05 -23.70
CA ASP A 157 -9.48 -15.70 -24.15
C ASP A 157 -9.62 -15.64 -25.68
N THR A 158 -8.60 -15.97 -26.49
CA THR A 158 -8.76 -15.88 -27.96
C THR A 158 -7.78 -16.69 -28.81
N ALA A 159 -8.31 -17.31 -29.87
CA ALA A 159 -7.54 -17.87 -30.99
C ALA A 159 -7.18 -16.84 -32.10
N GLU A 160 -7.79 -15.64 -32.12
CA GLU A 160 -7.62 -14.62 -33.18
C GLU A 160 -7.11 -13.23 -32.70
N LEU A 161 -6.94 -12.99 -31.39
CA LEU A 161 -6.57 -11.65 -30.87
C LEU A 161 -5.05 -11.39 -30.75
N GLU A 162 -4.18 -12.27 -31.25
CA GLU A 162 -2.72 -12.10 -31.16
C GLU A 162 -2.25 -10.76 -31.74
N ASN A 163 -2.86 -10.30 -32.83
CA ASN A 163 -2.48 -9.07 -33.52
C ASN A 163 -2.85 -7.80 -32.72
N ILE A 164 -3.99 -7.76 -32.03
CA ILE A 164 -4.40 -6.60 -31.23
C ILE A 164 -3.55 -6.52 -29.96
N ALA A 165 -3.31 -7.67 -29.32
CA ALA A 165 -2.44 -7.74 -28.15
C ALA A 165 -1.00 -7.29 -28.49
N GLN A 166 -0.43 -7.79 -29.59
CA GLN A 166 0.88 -7.36 -30.08
C GLN A 166 0.92 -5.86 -30.41
N ARG A 167 -0.13 -5.31 -31.05
CA ARG A 167 -0.20 -3.88 -31.38
C ARG A 167 -0.32 -3.01 -30.12
N CYS A 168 -1.09 -3.42 -29.11
CA CYS A 168 -1.16 -2.72 -27.83
C CYS A 168 0.17 -2.76 -27.07
N ILE A 169 0.89 -3.88 -27.11
CA ILE A 169 2.25 -3.96 -26.54
C ILE A 169 3.18 -3.03 -27.31
N TYR A 170 3.15 -3.05 -28.65
CA TYR A 170 3.97 -2.20 -29.51
C TYR A 170 3.71 -0.71 -29.26
N LEU A 171 2.44 -0.31 -29.12
CA LEU A 171 2.05 1.07 -28.81
C LEU A 171 2.53 1.51 -27.43
N ASN A 172 2.33 0.68 -26.40
CA ASN A 172 2.84 0.95 -25.05
C ASN A 172 4.37 0.90 -24.97
N ALA A 173 5.01 0.16 -25.85
CA ALA A 173 6.45 0.10 -25.99
C ALA A 173 7.03 1.27 -26.82
N HIS A 174 6.19 2.24 -27.22
CA HIS A 174 6.58 3.34 -28.11
C HIS A 174 7.36 2.84 -29.35
N GLY A 175 6.93 1.70 -29.89
CA GLY A 175 7.47 1.11 -31.10
C GLY A 175 8.70 0.19 -30.94
N THR A 176 9.25 -0.01 -29.73
CA THR A 176 10.32 -1.00 -29.51
C THR A 176 10.26 -1.67 -28.13
N THR A 177 10.49 -2.98 -28.08
CA THR A 177 10.50 -3.74 -26.82
C THR A 177 11.57 -3.26 -25.82
N ASP A 178 12.64 -2.63 -26.29
CA ASP A 178 13.69 -2.09 -25.43
C ASP A 178 13.27 -0.81 -24.71
N ASN A 179 12.40 0.01 -25.30
CA ASN A 179 11.81 1.16 -24.61
C ASN A 179 10.89 0.69 -23.48
N LEU A 180 10.02 -0.30 -23.73
CA LEU A 180 9.18 -0.89 -22.69
C LEU A 180 10.02 -1.49 -21.54
N LYS A 181 11.12 -2.17 -21.85
CA LYS A 181 12.06 -2.68 -20.83
C LYS A 181 12.66 -1.54 -20.00
N LYS A 182 13.07 -0.45 -20.64
CA LYS A 182 13.61 0.73 -19.94
C LYS A 182 12.54 1.38 -19.04
N ASP A 183 11.32 1.53 -19.54
CA ASP A 183 10.22 2.12 -18.79
C ASP A 183 9.84 1.28 -17.57
N LEU A 184 9.73 -0.04 -17.74
CA LEU A 184 9.53 -0.97 -16.63
C LEU A 184 10.73 -0.98 -15.67
N ALA A 185 11.96 -0.84 -16.18
CA ALA A 185 13.15 -0.79 -15.36
C ALA A 185 13.24 0.47 -14.50
N ASN A 186 12.72 1.59 -14.99
CA ASN A 186 12.67 2.88 -14.31
C ASN A 186 11.56 2.99 -13.25
N GLY A 187 10.66 2.00 -13.17
CA GLY A 187 9.65 1.93 -12.14
C GLY A 187 10.27 1.89 -10.72
N PRO A 188 9.64 2.54 -9.72
CA PRO A 188 10.19 2.54 -8.37
C PRO A 188 10.17 1.12 -7.78
N ASN A 189 11.26 0.78 -7.09
CA ASN A 189 11.36 -0.50 -6.38
C ASN A 189 10.33 -0.58 -5.25
N HIS A 190 9.93 -1.80 -4.90
CA HIS A 190 9.16 -2.06 -3.70
C HIS A 190 9.99 -1.71 -2.46
N VAL A 191 9.34 -1.10 -1.47
CA VAL A 191 9.84 -0.64 -0.16
C VAL A 191 10.88 -1.58 0.48
N PHE A 192 10.66 -2.89 0.44
CA PHE A 192 11.50 -3.87 1.13
C PHE A 192 12.31 -4.78 0.21
N GLY A 193 12.48 -4.40 -1.06
CA GLY A 193 13.39 -5.10 -1.97
C GLY A 193 13.15 -6.61 -1.99
N ILE A 194 12.00 -7.05 -2.50
CA ILE A 194 11.81 -8.48 -2.75
C ILE A 194 12.72 -8.84 -3.94
N ILE A 195 13.81 -9.54 -3.62
CA ILE A 195 14.65 -10.30 -4.56
C ILE A 195 13.83 -11.45 -5.13
#